data_AF-A0A0K8VUN7-F1
#
_entry.id   AF-A0A0K8VUN7-F1
#
_cell.length_a   1.000
_cell.length_b   1.000
_cell.length_c   1.000
_cell.angle_alpha   90.00
_cell.angle_beta   90.00
_cell.angle_gamma   90.00
#
_symmetry.space_group_name_H-M   'P 1'
#
loop_
_entity.id
_entity.type
_entity.pdbx_description
1 polymer ?
#
loop_
_entity_poly.entity_id
_entity_poly.type
_entity_poly.pdbx_seq_one_letter_code
_entity_poly.pdbx_strand_id
1 'polypeptide(L)'
;ETQVDDAQVAQLLHWVCVLAALFLESAGFFLTFFAFASVLSYGKHKFHYGFWAMTFPLGTMHHATRVTGELTGWTTFSVIASIYGAMSVLWTILCLCGSTYDVYTWFFPPNSERN
;
A
#
# COMPACT_ATOMS: atom_id res chain seq x y z
N GLU A 1 17.28 -34.20 28.48
CA GLU A 1 16.50 -33.18 27.76
C GLU A 1 17.02 -31.81 28.12
N THR A 2 17.64 -31.14 27.16
CA THR A 2 18.01 -29.72 27.28
C THR A 2 16.71 -28.93 27.25
N GLN A 3 16.24 -28.49 28.42
CA GLN A 3 15.11 -27.58 28.56
C GLN A 3 15.55 -26.23 27.98
N VAL A 4 15.31 -26.03 26.69
CA VAL A 4 15.40 -24.71 26.07
C VAL A 4 14.34 -23.86 26.74
N ASP A 5 14.77 -22.78 27.37
CA ASP A 5 13.87 -21.85 28.06
C ASP A 5 12.95 -21.20 27.02
N ASP A 6 11.64 -21.48 27.11
CA ASP A 6 10.63 -21.00 26.14
C ASP A 6 10.70 -19.47 25.95
N ALA A 7 11.12 -18.75 27.00
CA ALA A 7 11.34 -17.31 26.96
C ALA A 7 12.47 -16.89 26.01
N GLN A 8 13.56 -17.67 25.94
CA GLN A 8 14.66 -17.40 25.01
C GLN A 8 14.24 -17.64 23.56
N VAL A 9 13.43 -18.67 23.31
CA VAL A 9 12.88 -18.96 21.96
C VAL A 9 11.96 -17.84 21.52
N ALA A 10 11.07 -17.37 22.40
CA ALA A 10 10.16 -16.25 22.11
C ALA A 10 10.94 -14.97 21.78
N GLN A 11 11.98 -14.66 22.55
CA GLN A 11 12.84 -13.50 22.33
C GLN A 11 13.57 -13.59 20.98
N LEU A 12 14.16 -14.75 20.66
CA LEU A 12 14.85 -14.97 19.39
C LEU A 12 13.89 -14.81 18.20
N LEU A 13 12.71 -15.42 18.30
CA LEU A 13 11.70 -15.40 17.26
C LEU A 13 11.19 -13.97 17.01
N HIS A 14 11.01 -13.18 18.07
CA HIS A 14 10.66 -11.76 17.96
C HIS A 14 11.68 -10.99 17.13
N TRP A 15 12.99 -11.10 17.44
CA TRP A 15 14.03 -10.38 16.70
C TRP A 15 14.14 -10.81 15.24
N VAL A 16 14.00 -12.10 14.96
CA VAL A 16 14.00 -12.61 13.57
C VAL A 16 12.81 -12.06 12.79
N CYS A 17 11.61 -12.07 13.38
CA CYS A 17 10.41 -11.52 12.76
C CYS A 17 10.52 -10.01 12.50
N VAL A 18 11.04 -9.24 13.46
CA VAL A 18 11.25 -7.79 13.30
C VAL A 18 12.26 -7.49 12.20
N LEU A 19 13.38 -8.23 12.14
CA LEU A 19 14.37 -8.05 11.07
C LEU A 19 13.80 -8.41 9.69
N ALA A 20 13.04 -9.49 9.59
CA ALA A 20 12.36 -9.86 8.35
C ALA A 20 11.33 -8.81 7.93
N ALA A 21 10.55 -8.28 8.88
CA ALA A 21 9.59 -7.21 8.64
C ALA A 21 10.26 -5.94 8.11
N LEU A 22 11.34 -5.48 8.75
CA LEU A 22 12.10 -4.31 8.32
C LEU A 22 12.71 -4.49 6.93
N PHE A 23 13.21 -5.70 6.62
CA PHE A 23 13.70 -6.01 5.28
C PHE A 23 12.59 -5.91 4.22
N LEU A 24 11.44 -6.53 4.47
CA LEU A 24 10.28 -6.48 3.56
C LEU A 24 9.74 -5.05 3.40
N GLU A 25 9.65 -4.26 4.48
CA GLU A 25 9.22 -2.87 4.43
C GLU A 25 10.16 -2.01 3.59
N SER A 26 11.48 -2.18 3.75
CA SER A 26 12.47 -1.46 2.95
C SER A 26 12.32 -1.75 1.45
N ALA A 27 12.09 -3.02 1.09
CA ALA A 27 11.82 -3.42 -0.29
C ALA A 27 10.49 -2.80 -0.79
N GLY A 28 9.45 -2.76 0.05
CA GLY A 28 8.18 -2.12 -0.27
C GLY A 28 8.31 -0.62 -0.52
N PHE A 29 9.07 0.11 0.30
CA PHE A 29 9.33 1.54 0.09
C PHE A 29 10.08 1.80 -1.21
N PHE A 30 11.09 0.97 -1.50
CA PHE A 30 11.85 1.05 -2.74
C PHE A 30 10.99 0.80 -3.99
N LEU A 31 10.13 -0.22 -3.96
CA LEU A 31 9.18 -0.49 -5.04
C LEU A 31 8.14 0.63 -5.17
N THR A 32 7.70 1.23 -4.07
CA THR A 32 6.79 2.39 -4.10
C THR A 32 7.45 3.59 -4.80
N PHE A 33 8.73 3.84 -4.50
CA PHE A 33 9.51 4.87 -5.18
C PHE A 33 9.62 4.62 -6.69
N PHE A 34 9.94 3.39 -7.09
CA PHE A 34 10.00 3.04 -8.51
C PHE A 34 8.65 3.13 -9.21
N ALA A 35 7.57 2.71 -8.55
CA ALA A 35 6.22 2.84 -9.09
C ALA A 35 5.88 4.32 -9.35
N PHE A 36 6.19 5.19 -8.38
CA PHE A 36 5.98 6.63 -8.53
C PHE A 36 6.86 7.23 -9.65
N ALA A 37 8.15 6.88 -9.70
CA ALA A 37 9.06 7.32 -10.75
C ALA A 37 8.61 6.85 -12.15
N SER A 38 8.08 5.63 -12.26
CA SER A 38 7.52 5.08 -13.49
C SER A 38 6.30 5.87 -13.97
N VAL A 39 5.38 6.19 -13.04
CA VAL A 39 4.20 7.02 -13.35
C VAL A 39 4.61 8.40 -13.87
N LEU A 40 5.59 9.05 -13.22
CA LEU A 40 6.11 10.35 -13.66
C LEU A 40 6.82 10.28 -15.02
N SER A 41 7.49 9.17 -15.32
CA SER A 41 8.24 9.00 -16.58
C SER A 41 7.34 8.75 -17.79
N TYR A 42 6.19 8.07 -17.61
CA TYR A 42 5.29 7.70 -18.72
C TYR A 42 4.20 8.73 -19.05
N GLY A 43 4.03 9.79 -18.25
CA GLY A 43 3.17 10.93 -18.60
C GLY A 43 1.66 10.69 -18.44
N LYS A 44 0.85 10.95 -19.48
CA LYS A 44 -0.62 10.94 -19.40
C LYS A 44 -1.17 9.51 -19.29
N HIS A 45 -1.74 9.17 -18.14
CA HIS A 45 -2.40 7.89 -17.92
C HIS A 45 -3.91 8.02 -18.13
N LYS A 46 -4.48 7.20 -19.02
CA LYS A 46 -5.94 7.03 -19.10
C LYS A 46 -6.38 6.13 -17.96
N PHE A 47 -7.53 6.42 -17.37
CA PHE A 47 -8.10 5.56 -16.34
C PHE A 47 -8.31 4.16 -16.91
N HIS A 48 -7.85 3.14 -16.18
CA HIS A 48 -8.13 1.74 -16.46
C HIS A 48 -8.33 1.00 -15.13
N TYR A 49 -9.06 -0.11 -15.17
CA TYR A 49 -9.41 -0.89 -13.97
C TYR A 49 -8.20 -1.43 -13.18
N GLY A 50 -7.00 -1.41 -13.76
CA GLY A 50 -5.75 -1.75 -13.06
C GLY A 50 -5.37 -0.77 -11.96
N PHE A 51 -5.94 0.44 -11.93
CA PHE A 51 -5.75 1.40 -10.84
C PHE A 51 -6.23 0.85 -9.49
N TRP A 52 -7.23 -0.05 -9.49
CA TRP A 52 -7.70 -0.75 -8.29
C TRP A 52 -6.64 -1.67 -7.68
N ALA A 53 -5.66 -2.15 -8.47
CA ALA A 53 -4.63 -3.04 -7.97
C ALA A 53 -3.71 -2.36 -6.93
N MET A 54 -3.69 -1.02 -6.87
CA MET A 54 -2.79 -0.28 -5.98
C MET A 54 -3.37 -0.04 -4.57
N THR A 55 -4.68 -0.19 -4.37
CA THR A 55 -5.29 0.02 -3.04
C THR A 55 -4.84 -1.03 -2.04
N PHE A 56 -4.72 -2.28 -2.48
CA PHE A 56 -4.24 -3.40 -1.66
C PHE A 56 -2.80 -3.19 -1.15
N PRO A 57 -1.77 -3.01 -2.00
CA PRO A 57 -0.40 -2.81 -1.52
C PRO A 57 -0.22 -1.55 -0.67
N LEU A 58 -0.96 -0.47 -0.94
CA LEU A 58 -0.94 0.73 -0.08
C LEU A 58 -1.54 0.44 1.30
N GLY A 59 -2.65 -0.30 1.35
CA GLY A 59 -3.32 -0.68 2.59
C GLY A 59 -2.51 -1.67 3.43
N THR A 60 -1.87 -2.66 2.79
CA THR A 60 -1.01 -3.61 3.49
C THR A 60 0.25 -2.95 4.03
N MET A 61 0.86 -2.01 3.28
CA MET A 61 1.99 -1.21 3.80
C MET A 61 1.57 -0.35 4.99
N HIS A 62 0.42 0.32 4.95
CA HIS A 62 -0.11 1.03 6.13
C HIS A 62 -0.20 0.12 7.36
N HIS A 63 -0.78 -1.07 7.21
CA HIS A 63 -0.97 -2.00 8.31
C HIS A 63 0.36 -2.56 8.83
N ALA A 64 1.25 -3.01 7.93
CA ALA A 64 2.56 -3.53 8.30
C ALA A 64 3.38 -2.49 9.07
N THR A 65 3.49 -1.27 8.53
CA THR A 65 4.25 -0.19 9.16
C THR A 65 3.68 0.23 10.50
N ARG A 66 2.35 0.18 10.67
CA ARG A 66 1.73 0.41 11.98
C ARG A 66 2.16 -0.64 13.01
N VAL A 67 2.07 -1.92 12.65
CA VAL A 67 2.44 -3.03 13.55
C VAL A 67 3.94 -2.97 13.89
N THR A 68 4.80 -2.70 12.91
CA THR A 68 6.23 -2.50 13.13
C THR A 68 6.51 -1.32 14.07
N GLY A 69 5.74 -0.23 13.94
CA GLY A 69 5.81 0.91 14.86
C GLY A 69 5.38 0.58 16.29
N GLU A 70 4.32 -0.21 16.45
CA GLU A 70 3.85 -0.69 17.76
C GLU A 70 4.87 -1.63 18.43
N LEU A 71 5.55 -2.48 17.66
CA LEU A 71 6.58 -3.39 18.17
C LEU A 71 7.89 -2.69 18.54
N THR A 72 8.31 -1.68 17.77
CA THR A 72 9.59 -0.97 17.98
C THR A 72 9.46 0.26 18.89
N GLY A 73 8.25 0.77 19.07
CA GLY A 73 7.98 2.01 19.79
C GLY A 73 8.45 3.27 19.06
N TRP A 74 8.81 3.18 17.77
CA TRP A 74 9.30 4.32 17.01
C TRP A 74 8.15 5.10 16.38
N THR A 75 8.08 6.39 16.70
CA THR A 75 7.07 7.31 16.18
C THR A 75 7.15 7.50 14.67
N THR A 76 8.34 7.37 14.08
CA THR A 76 8.56 7.49 12.62
C THR A 76 7.70 6.51 11.83
N PHE A 77 7.59 5.26 12.27
CA PHE A 77 6.76 4.25 11.61
C PHE A 77 5.27 4.60 11.70
N SER A 78 4.82 5.19 12.81
CA SER A 78 3.43 5.64 12.94
C SER A 78 3.09 6.77 11.95
N VAL A 79 4.03 7.68 11.69
CA VAL A 79 3.87 8.75 10.70
C VAL A 79 3.85 8.18 9.28
N ILE A 80 4.77 7.26 8.96
CA ILE A 80 4.79 6.64 7.64
C ILE A 80 3.51 5.84 7.41
N ALA A 81 3.06 5.08 8.41
CA ALA A 81 1.80 4.35 8.34
C ALA A 81 0.64 5.31 8.02
N SER A 82 0.50 6.44 8.71
CA SER A 82 -0.61 7.37 8.45
C SER A 82 -0.57 7.96 7.02
N ILE A 83 0.61 8.21 6.46
CA ILE A 83 0.78 8.63 5.05
C ILE A 83 0.26 7.55 4.09
N TYR A 84 0.67 6.29 4.27
CA TYR A 84 0.20 5.18 3.44
C TYR A 84 -1.33 4.97 3.55
N GLY A 85 -1.89 5.16 4.75
CA GLY A 85 -3.33 5.10 4.99
C GLY A 85 -4.08 6.22 4.25
N ALA A 86 -3.63 7.46 4.38
CA ALA A 86 -4.23 8.59 3.67
C ALA A 86 -4.16 8.42 2.14
N MET A 87 -3.02 7.98 1.63
CA MET A 87 -2.85 7.70 0.20
C MET A 87 -3.77 6.59 -0.29
N SER A 88 -3.98 5.52 0.48
CA SER A 88 -4.92 4.44 0.14
C SER A 88 -6.36 4.96 0.01
N VAL A 89 -6.80 5.82 0.94
CA VAL A 89 -8.14 6.44 0.89
C VAL A 89 -8.28 7.35 -0.33
N LEU A 90 -7.31 8.24 -0.58
CA LEU A 90 -7.33 9.12 -1.75
C LEU A 90 -7.36 8.33 -3.06
N TRP A 91 -6.56 7.26 -3.15
CA TRP A 91 -6.52 6.41 -4.34
C TRP A 91 -7.84 5.67 -4.56
N THR A 92 -8.47 5.21 -3.47
CA THR A 92 -9.79 4.56 -3.53
C THR A 92 -10.86 5.53 -4.04
N ILE A 93 -10.85 6.79 -3.58
CA ILE A 93 -11.77 7.82 -4.07
C ILE A 93 -11.57 8.06 -5.57
N LEU A 94 -10.33 8.18 -6.04
CA LEU A 94 -10.02 8.33 -7.47
C LEU A 94 -10.54 7.14 -8.30
N CYS A 95 -10.34 5.91 -7.79
CA CYS A 95 -10.84 4.71 -8.45
C CYS A 95 -12.38 4.68 -8.51
N LEU A 96 -13.06 5.08 -7.43
CA LEU A 96 -14.51 5.19 -7.40
C LEU A 96 -15.02 6.22 -8.40
N CYS A 97 -14.46 7.44 -8.40
CA CYS A 97 -14.85 8.47 -9.36
C CYS A 97 -14.62 8.03 -10.81
N GLY A 98 -13.49 7.41 -11.11
CA GLY A 98 -13.18 6.89 -12.45
C GLY A 98 -14.14 5.79 -12.89
N SER A 99 -14.43 4.83 -12.00
CA SER A 99 -15.39 3.76 -12.28
C SER A 99 -16.82 4.28 -12.44
N THR A 100 -17.26 5.24 -11.63
CA THR A 100 -18.59 5.86 -11.77
C THR A 100 -18.69 6.65 -13.07
N TYR A 101 -17.64 7.35 -13.49
CA TYR A 101 -17.61 8.06 -14.77
C TYR A 101 -17.73 7.11 -15.96
N ASP A 102 -16.98 6.01 -15.97
CA ASP A 102 -17.03 4.99 -17.02
C ASP A 102 -18.44 4.38 -17.15
N VAL A 103 -19.04 4.01 -16.03
CA VAL A 103 -20.42 3.50 -15.96
C VAL A 103 -21.42 4.56 -16.42
N TYR A 104 -21.28 5.82 -16.00
CA TYR A 104 -22.16 6.90 -16.43
C TYR A 104 -22.10 7.11 -17.95
N THR A 105 -20.91 7.13 -18.54
CA THR A 105 -20.74 7.25 -19.99
C THR A 105 -21.29 6.04 -20.76
N TRP A 106 -21.27 4.86 -20.16
CA TRP A 106 -21.89 3.66 -20.75
C TRP A 106 -23.42 3.75 -20.77
N PHE A 107 -24.05 4.24 -19.70
CA PHE A 107 -25.51 4.42 -19.65
C PHE A 107 -26.00 5.64 -20.43
N PHE A 108 -25.23 6.73 -20.44
CA PHE A 108 -25.56 7.99 -21.12
C PHE A 108 -24.43 8.39 -22.07
N PRO A 109 -24.31 7.73 -23.24
CA PRO A 109 -23.27 8.03 -24.19
C PRO A 109 -23.41 9.49 -24.66
N PRO A 110 -22.30 10.28 -24.63
CA PRO A 110 -22.32 11.65 -25.09
C PRO A 110 -22.74 11.70 -26.57
N ASN A 111 -23.49 12.74 -26.96
CA ASN A 111 -24.05 12.91 -28.31
C ASN A 111 -23.00 12.83 -29.45
N SER A 112 -21.71 12.95 -29.14
CA SER A 112 -20.60 12.81 -30.09
C SER A 112 -20.44 11.42 -30.70
N GLU A 113 -20.94 10.35 -30.06
CA GLU A 113 -20.82 8.96 -30.56
C GLU A 113 -22.11 8.46 -31.23
N ARG A 114 -23.12 9.34 -31.38
CA ARG A 114 -24.46 8.98 -31.87
C ARG A 114 -24.66 9.24 -33.38
N ASN A 115 -23.62 9.66 -34.10
CA ASN A 115 -23.63 9.97 -35.54
C ASN A 115 -22.70 9.05 -36.33
#